data_AF-A0A4V0ZJH2-F1
#
_entry.id   AF-A0A4V0ZJH2-F1
#
_cell.length_a   1.000
_cell.length_b   1.000
_cell.length_c   1.000
_cell.angle_alpha   90.00
_cell.angle_beta   90.00
_cell.angle_gamma   90.00
#
_symmetry.space_group_name_H-M   'P 1'
#
loop_
_entity.id
_entity.type
_entity.pdbx_description
1 polymer ?
#
loop_
_entity_poly.entity_id
_entity_poly.type
_entity_poly.pdbx_seq_one_letter_code
_entity_poly.pdbx_strand_id
1 'polypeptide(L)'
;MNPFRSASYAIRFGAVALLAIVALAAIAIYAFGGLARVTAGWRGEGEEIERTEADGDFRIAAYEEFYNLCTSVQDAEADIASLETELESDPPQARETQIQASLTAIRNTRAQAINDYNAAAAQEHRAELRDSDLPERLDTDAEETTCTT
;
A
#
# COMPACT_ATOMS: atom_id res chain seq x y z
N MET A 1 -22.50 -61.84 27.68
CA MET A 1 -21.47 -61.01 27.02
C MET A 1 -21.68 -59.56 27.44
N ASN A 2 -20.75 -58.96 28.21
CA ASN A 2 -20.89 -57.57 28.67
C ASN A 2 -20.16 -56.62 27.70
N PRO A 3 -20.86 -55.69 27.01
CA PRO A 3 -20.27 -54.84 25.95
C PRO A 3 -19.39 -53.69 26.47
N PHE A 4 -19.27 -53.51 27.78
CA PHE A 4 -18.57 -52.35 28.36
C PHE A 4 -17.04 -52.46 28.42
N ARG A 5 -16.47 -53.67 28.31
CA ARG A 5 -15.01 -53.86 28.34
C ARG A 5 -14.32 -53.62 26.98
N SER A 6 -15.02 -53.78 25.86
CA SER A 6 -14.48 -53.52 24.51
C SER A 6 -14.45 -52.02 24.18
N ALA A 7 -15.38 -51.24 24.72
CA ALA A 7 -15.46 -49.79 24.51
C ALA A 7 -14.25 -49.04 25.10
N SER A 8 -13.76 -49.44 26.28
CA SER A 8 -12.60 -48.79 26.92
C SER A 8 -11.27 -49.03 26.20
N TYR A 9 -11.10 -50.18 25.54
CA TYR A 9 -9.91 -50.46 24.73
C TYR A 9 -9.96 -49.74 23.38
N ALA A 10 -11.13 -49.70 22.73
CA ALA A 10 -11.30 -48.96 21.47
C ALA A 10 -11.03 -47.45 21.62
N ILE A 11 -11.47 -46.84 22.72
CA ILE A 11 -11.22 -45.42 23.00
C ILE A 11 -9.73 -45.16 23.30
N ARG A 12 -9.06 -46.05 24.05
CA ARG A 12 -7.62 -45.92 24.35
C ARG A 12 -6.73 -46.12 23.12
N PHE A 13 -7.02 -47.13 22.31
CA PHE A 13 -6.30 -47.35 21.04
C PHE A 13 -6.58 -46.24 20.03
N GLY A 14 -7.82 -45.73 19.97
CA GLY A 14 -8.18 -44.57 19.16
C GLY A 14 -7.40 -43.32 19.57
N ALA A 15 -7.28 -43.04 20.87
CA ALA A 15 -6.53 -41.90 21.39
C ALA A 15 -5.02 -42.02 21.12
N VAL A 16 -4.42 -43.21 21.26
CA VAL A 16 -3.00 -43.44 20.98
C VAL A 16 -2.71 -43.33 19.47
N ALA A 17 -3.59 -43.85 18.62
CA ALA A 17 -3.46 -43.71 17.17
C ALA A 17 -3.58 -42.24 16.73
N LEU A 18 -4.51 -41.48 17.32
CA LEU A 18 -4.64 -40.04 17.07
C LEU A 18 -3.39 -39.27 17.47
N LEU A 19 -2.82 -39.55 18.65
CA LEU A 19 -1.58 -38.91 19.10
C LEU A 19 -0.39 -39.24 18.20
N ALA A 20 -0.30 -40.49 17.71
CA ALA A 20 0.75 -40.87 16.77
C ALA A 20 0.62 -40.14 15.42
N ILE A 21 -0.60 -39.96 14.91
CA ILE A 21 -0.86 -39.21 13.67
C ILE A 21 -0.48 -37.74 13.84
N VAL A 22 -0.86 -37.11 14.96
CA VAL A 22 -0.52 -35.71 15.26
C VAL A 22 1.00 -35.53 15.38
N ALA A 23 1.69 -36.45 16.04
CA ALA A 23 3.15 -36.41 16.17
C ALA A 23 3.85 -36.54 14.81
N LEU A 24 3.40 -37.46 13.95
CA LEU A 24 3.96 -37.63 12.60
C LEU A 24 3.69 -36.41 11.71
N ALA A 25 2.50 -35.81 11.82
CA ALA A 25 2.17 -34.56 11.11
C ALA A 25 3.07 -33.39 11.56
N ALA A 26 3.32 -33.26 12.86
CA ALA A 26 4.22 -32.23 13.39
C ALA A 26 5.67 -32.41 12.89
N ILE A 27 6.18 -33.65 12.87
CA ILE A 27 7.51 -33.97 12.34
C ILE A 27 7.58 -33.68 10.84
N ALA A 28 6.55 -34.01 10.07
CA ALA A 28 6.50 -33.73 8.63
C ALA A 28 6.51 -32.22 8.35
N ILE A 29 5.76 -31.42 9.11
CA ILE A 29 5.75 -29.95 8.99
C ILE A 29 7.14 -29.37 9.30
N TYR A 30 7.82 -29.89 10.33
CA TYR A 30 9.16 -29.45 10.69
C TYR A 30 10.22 -29.85 9.64
N ALA A 31 10.19 -31.11 9.19
CA ALA A 31 11.18 -31.67 8.26
C ALA A 31 11.08 -31.10 6.83
N PHE A 32 9.87 -30.75 6.38
CA PHE A 32 9.66 -30.12 5.06
C PHE A 32 9.75 -28.58 5.07
N GLY A 33 10.28 -27.99 6.16
CA GLY A 33 10.52 -26.55 6.24
C GLY A 33 9.23 -25.72 6.34
N GLY A 34 8.14 -26.29 6.86
CA GLY A 34 6.87 -25.59 7.04
C GLY A 34 6.98 -24.37 7.96
N LEU A 35 7.79 -24.46 9.02
CA LEU A 35 8.10 -23.30 9.87
C LEU A 35 8.95 -22.27 9.13
N ALA A 36 9.93 -22.72 8.32
CA ALA A 36 10.76 -21.84 7.52
C ALA A 36 9.95 -21.07 6.48
N ARG A 37 8.92 -21.66 5.82
CA ARG A 37 8.04 -20.93 4.90
C ARG A 37 7.18 -19.86 5.60
N VAL A 38 6.69 -20.14 6.80
CA VAL A 38 5.85 -19.19 7.55
C VAL A 38 6.68 -18.01 8.06
N THR A 39 7.94 -18.25 8.48
CA THR A 39 8.85 -17.18 8.91
C THR A 39 9.64 -16.55 7.76
N ALA A 40 9.79 -17.21 6.62
CA ALA A 40 10.50 -16.69 5.45
C ALA A 40 9.72 -15.60 4.72
N GLY A 41 8.38 -15.59 4.79
CA GLY A 41 7.61 -14.44 4.31
C GLY A 41 8.00 -13.17 5.06
N TRP A 42 7.98 -13.22 6.40
CA TRP A 42 8.32 -12.05 7.23
C TRP A 42 9.82 -11.70 7.20
N ARG A 43 10.70 -12.70 7.22
CA ARG A 43 12.15 -12.46 7.18
C ARG A 43 12.65 -12.07 5.78
N GLY A 44 12.06 -12.63 4.74
CA GLY A 44 12.35 -12.31 3.35
C GLY A 44 11.83 -10.93 2.95
N GLU A 45 10.64 -10.53 3.41
CA GLU A 45 10.15 -9.16 3.22
C GLU A 45 11.08 -8.15 3.91
N GLY A 46 11.54 -8.43 5.13
CA GLY A 46 12.48 -7.57 5.85
C GLY A 46 13.87 -7.48 5.19
N GLU A 47 14.43 -8.61 4.75
CA GLU A 47 15.72 -8.62 4.02
C GLU A 47 15.60 -8.01 2.61
N GLU A 48 14.45 -8.12 1.94
CA GLU A 48 14.19 -7.44 0.66
C GLU A 48 14.07 -5.92 0.87
N ILE A 49 13.32 -5.46 1.88
CA ILE A 49 13.20 -4.04 2.23
C ILE A 49 14.57 -3.45 2.58
N GLU A 50 15.34 -4.08 3.47
CA GLU A 50 16.65 -3.61 3.90
C GLU A 50 17.67 -3.59 2.74
N ARG A 51 17.59 -4.56 1.81
CA ARG A 51 18.43 -4.58 0.60
C ARG A 51 18.00 -3.52 -0.42
N THR A 52 16.71 -3.27 -0.55
CA THR A 52 16.14 -2.27 -1.46
C THR A 52 16.43 -0.85 -0.98
N GLU A 53 16.32 -0.56 0.32
CA GLU A 53 16.73 0.74 0.90
C GLU A 53 18.24 1.02 0.74
N ALA A 54 19.07 -0.02 0.82
CA ALA A 54 20.52 0.07 0.64
C ALA A 54 20.95 0.24 -0.84
N ASP A 55 20.02 0.11 -1.79
CA ASP A 55 20.26 0.29 -3.22
C ASP A 55 20.12 1.77 -3.62
N GLY A 56 21.18 2.34 -4.20
CA GLY A 56 21.17 3.73 -4.66
C GLY A 56 20.10 4.01 -5.72
N ASP A 57 19.77 3.02 -6.56
CA ASP A 57 18.76 3.15 -7.61
C ASP A 57 17.35 3.23 -7.01
N PHE A 58 17.08 2.51 -5.92
CA PHE A 58 15.80 2.60 -5.20
C PHE A 58 15.61 3.97 -4.55
N ARG A 59 16.69 4.51 -3.95
CA ARG A 59 16.64 5.85 -3.35
C ARG A 59 16.31 6.90 -4.41
N ILE A 60 17.00 6.87 -5.55
CA ILE A 60 16.72 7.78 -6.67
C ILE A 60 15.27 7.61 -7.16
N ALA A 61 14.80 6.38 -7.33
CA ALA A 61 13.43 6.12 -7.75
C ALA A 61 12.38 6.65 -6.76
N ALA A 62 12.62 6.52 -5.45
CA ALA A 62 11.74 7.07 -4.42
C ALA A 62 11.74 8.62 -4.43
N TYR A 63 12.92 9.25 -4.59
CA TYR A 63 13.01 10.70 -4.78
C TYR A 63 12.21 11.17 -6.01
N GLU A 64 12.42 10.53 -7.15
CA GLU A 64 11.69 10.83 -8.39
C GLU A 64 10.18 10.60 -8.22
N GLU A 65 9.76 9.56 -7.49
CA GLU A 65 8.34 9.30 -7.18
C GLU A 65 7.70 10.45 -6.41
N PHE A 66 8.31 10.91 -5.30
CA PHE A 66 7.77 12.05 -4.54
C PHE A 66 7.73 13.34 -5.35
N TYR A 67 8.77 13.61 -6.15
CA TYR A 67 8.81 14.79 -7.01
C TYR A 67 7.74 14.73 -8.11
N ASN A 68 7.56 13.57 -8.75
CA ASN A 68 6.56 13.36 -9.79
C ASN A 68 5.14 13.48 -9.23
N LEU A 69 4.87 12.92 -8.05
CA LEU A 69 3.57 13.05 -7.39
C LEU A 69 3.26 14.51 -7.08
N CYS A 70 4.24 15.26 -6.57
CA CYS A 70 4.04 16.68 -6.28
C CYS A 70 3.82 17.51 -7.56
N THR A 71 4.63 17.28 -8.60
CA THR A 71 4.46 17.93 -9.91
C THR A 71 3.08 17.63 -10.50
N SER A 72 2.61 16.38 -10.38
CA SER A 72 1.28 15.99 -10.85
C SER A 72 0.15 16.73 -10.12
N VAL A 73 0.32 17.08 -8.85
CA VAL A 73 -0.65 17.90 -8.11
C VAL A 73 -0.67 19.32 -8.67
N GLN A 74 0.51 19.93 -8.88
CA GLN A 74 0.62 21.29 -9.42
C GLN A 74 0.13 21.41 -10.86
N ASP A 75 0.37 20.40 -11.70
CA ASP A 75 -0.16 20.36 -13.07
C ASP A 75 -1.70 20.33 -13.06
N ALA A 76 -2.29 19.53 -12.17
CA ALA A 76 -3.74 19.48 -12.01
C ALA A 76 -4.32 20.80 -11.47
N GLU A 77 -3.61 21.48 -10.56
CA GLU A 77 -3.98 22.82 -10.06
C GLU A 77 -3.92 23.87 -11.17
N ALA A 78 -2.88 23.85 -12.00
CA ALA A 78 -2.75 24.76 -13.15
C ALA A 78 -3.88 24.55 -14.17
N ASP A 79 -4.24 23.29 -14.45
CA ASP A 79 -5.37 22.97 -15.32
C ASP A 79 -6.72 23.44 -14.73
N ILE A 80 -6.91 23.29 -13.41
CA ILE A 80 -8.09 23.81 -12.71
C ILE A 80 -8.17 25.33 -12.87
N ALA A 81 -7.09 26.05 -12.56
CA ALA A 81 -7.05 27.51 -12.66
C ALA A 81 -7.32 28.01 -14.10
N SER A 82 -6.77 27.31 -15.10
CA SER A 82 -7.01 27.60 -16.52
C SER A 82 -8.49 27.43 -16.91
N LEU A 83 -9.12 26.34 -16.48
CA LEU A 83 -10.53 26.07 -16.74
C LEU A 83 -11.47 27.00 -15.97
N GLU A 84 -11.11 27.40 -14.75
CA GLU A 84 -11.84 28.40 -13.97
C GLU A 84 -11.76 29.78 -14.62
N THR A 85 -10.59 30.18 -15.12
CA THR A 85 -10.42 31.40 -15.92
C THR A 85 -11.29 31.36 -17.20
N GLU A 86 -11.41 30.19 -17.84
CA GLU A 86 -12.30 30.05 -18.99
C GLU A 86 -13.78 30.19 -18.61
N LEU A 87 -14.22 29.68 -17.46
CA LEU A 87 -15.58 29.89 -16.96
C LEU A 87 -15.87 31.37 -16.69
N GLU A 88 -14.91 32.11 -16.14
CA GLU A 88 -15.03 33.55 -15.89
C GLU A 88 -15.23 34.38 -17.17
N SER A 89 -14.85 33.82 -18.33
CA SER A 89 -15.03 34.47 -19.63
C SER A 89 -16.45 34.37 -20.22
N ASP A 90 -17.40 33.81 -19.46
CA ASP A 90 -18.80 33.58 -19.85
C ASP A 90 -18.94 32.77 -21.16
N PRO A 91 -18.42 31.52 -21.19
CA PRO A 91 -18.43 30.71 -22.39
C PRO A 91 -19.85 30.24 -22.73
N PRO A 92 -20.11 29.81 -23.99
CA PRO A 92 -21.40 29.23 -24.35
C PRO A 92 -21.76 28.04 -23.45
N GLN A 93 -23.04 27.86 -23.12
CA GLN A 93 -23.53 26.81 -22.19
C GLN A 93 -23.01 25.39 -22.50
N ALA A 94 -22.87 25.03 -23.78
CA ALA A 94 -22.31 23.75 -24.18
C ALA A 94 -20.85 23.58 -23.75
N ARG A 95 -20.06 24.67 -23.82
CA ARG A 95 -18.67 24.71 -23.36
C ARG A 95 -18.60 24.77 -21.84
N GLU A 96 -19.45 25.55 -21.19
CA GLU A 96 -19.57 25.57 -19.72
C GLU A 96 -19.78 24.17 -19.14
N THR A 97 -20.71 23.40 -19.72
CA THR A 97 -20.98 22.01 -19.30
C THR A 97 -19.74 21.11 -19.46
N GLN A 98 -18.99 21.26 -20.56
CA GLN A 98 -17.74 20.53 -20.77
C GLN A 98 -16.68 20.91 -19.73
N ILE A 99 -16.53 22.20 -19.46
CA ILE A 99 -15.57 22.70 -18.47
C ILE A 99 -15.91 22.15 -17.09
N GLN A 100 -17.17 22.17 -16.67
CA GLN A 100 -17.58 21.62 -15.37
C GLN A 100 -17.29 20.12 -15.23
N ALA A 101 -17.51 19.35 -16.30
CA ALA A 101 -17.16 17.93 -16.32
C ALA A 101 -15.64 17.72 -16.21
N SER A 102 -14.85 18.49 -16.96
CA SER A 102 -13.39 18.47 -16.88
C SER A 102 -12.88 18.86 -15.50
N LEU A 103 -13.40 19.95 -14.90
CA LEU A 103 -13.05 20.38 -13.54
C LEU A 103 -13.31 19.30 -12.51
N THR A 104 -14.44 18.59 -12.61
CA THR A 104 -14.74 17.47 -11.70
C THR A 104 -13.71 16.36 -11.84
N ALA A 105 -13.34 15.99 -13.07
CA ALA A 105 -12.33 14.97 -13.31
C ALA A 105 -10.95 15.38 -12.78
N ILE A 106 -10.51 16.61 -13.05
CA ILE A 106 -9.17 17.09 -12.66
C ILE A 106 -9.07 17.28 -11.14
N ARG A 107 -10.15 17.75 -10.48
CA ARG A 107 -10.21 17.80 -9.01
C ARG A 107 -10.06 16.41 -8.38
N ASN A 108 -10.66 15.38 -8.97
CA ASN A 108 -10.48 14.00 -8.52
C ASN A 108 -9.04 13.53 -8.73
N THR A 109 -8.42 13.85 -9.88
CA THR A 109 -7.00 13.55 -10.15
C THR A 109 -6.09 14.21 -9.12
N ARG A 110 -6.32 15.49 -8.82
CA ARG A 110 -5.57 16.22 -7.78
C ARG A 110 -5.68 15.52 -6.43
N ALA A 111 -6.90 15.19 -6.00
CA ALA A 111 -7.13 14.50 -4.74
C ALA A 111 -6.46 13.12 -4.70
N GLN A 112 -6.46 12.39 -5.81
CA GLN A 112 -5.77 11.11 -5.92
C GLN A 112 -4.26 11.28 -5.78
N ALA A 113 -3.65 12.21 -6.50
CA ALA A 113 -2.20 12.47 -6.42
C ALA A 113 -1.77 12.89 -5.01
N ILE A 114 -2.57 13.72 -4.32
CA ILE A 114 -2.35 14.07 -2.90
C ILE A 114 -2.42 12.84 -1.99
N ASN A 115 -3.39 11.95 -2.22
CA ASN A 115 -3.50 10.72 -1.44
C ASN A 115 -2.34 9.75 -1.68
N ASP A 116 -1.91 9.61 -2.93
CA ASP A 116 -0.78 8.77 -3.31
C ASP A 116 0.52 9.30 -2.70
N TYR A 117 0.72 10.63 -2.74
CA TYR A 117 1.82 11.30 -2.03
C TYR A 117 1.79 11.01 -0.54
N ASN A 118 0.63 11.23 0.11
CA ASN A 118 0.48 11.03 1.55
C ASN A 118 0.64 9.55 1.95
N ALA A 119 0.25 8.61 1.08
CA ALA A 119 0.44 7.18 1.28
C ALA A 119 1.91 6.77 1.15
N ALA A 120 2.65 7.36 0.20
CA ALA A 120 4.10 7.20 0.10
C ALA A 120 4.82 7.81 1.31
N ALA A 121 4.42 9.01 1.74
CA ALA A 121 5.00 9.70 2.88
C ALA A 121 4.70 9.03 4.24
N ALA A 122 3.63 8.25 4.33
CA ALA A 122 3.30 7.47 5.53
C ALA A 122 4.12 6.17 5.67
N GLN A 123 4.79 5.74 4.61
CA GLN A 123 5.66 4.56 4.65
C GLN A 123 7.02 4.96 5.24
N GLU A 124 7.32 4.50 6.45
CA GLU A 124 8.52 4.89 7.22
C GLU A 124 9.82 4.82 6.39
N HIS A 125 10.04 3.70 5.69
CA HIS A 125 11.20 3.49 4.83
C HIS A 125 11.29 4.40 3.60
N ARG A 126 10.16 4.93 3.10
CA ARG A 126 10.14 5.87 1.97
C ARG A 126 10.16 7.32 2.45
N ALA A 127 9.59 7.60 3.61
CA ALA A 127 9.55 8.93 4.20
C ALA A 127 10.96 9.50 4.41
N GLU A 128 11.93 8.64 4.76
CA GLU A 128 13.35 9.01 4.90
C GLU A 128 14.04 9.35 3.56
N LEU A 129 13.45 8.92 2.45
CA LEU A 129 13.94 9.14 1.08
C LEU A 129 13.27 10.33 0.40
N ARG A 130 12.35 11.01 1.09
CA ARG A 130 11.78 12.27 0.65
C ARG A 130 12.86 13.36 0.76
N ASP A 131 12.88 14.28 -0.21
CA ASP A 131 13.73 15.47 -0.13
C ASP A 131 13.32 16.36 1.05
N SER A 132 14.29 17.03 1.67
CA SER A 132 14.03 17.97 2.78
C SER A 132 13.19 19.16 2.35
N ASP A 133 13.23 19.50 1.07
CA ASP A 133 12.50 20.63 0.49
C ASP A 133 11.05 20.27 0.13
N LEU A 134 10.68 18.98 0.21
CA LEU A 134 9.33 18.49 -0.03
C LEU A 134 8.51 18.40 1.27
N PRO A 135 7.22 18.77 1.22
CA PRO A 135 6.35 18.81 2.40
C PRO A 135 6.13 17.42 3.02
N GLU A 136 5.98 17.34 4.34
CA GLU A 136 5.77 16.03 4.98
C GLU A 136 4.44 15.36 4.60
N ARG A 137 3.42 16.19 4.36
CA ARG A 137 2.10 15.81 3.90
C ARG A 137 1.54 16.91 3.03
N LEU A 138 0.70 16.51 2.08
CA LEU A 138 -0.12 17.40 1.29
C LEU A 138 -1.53 17.47 1.88
N ASP A 139 -2.12 18.67 1.87
CA ASP A 139 -3.48 18.91 2.32
C ASP A 139 -4.44 18.81 1.14
N THR A 140 -5.46 17.94 1.25
CA THR A 140 -6.50 17.79 0.23
C THR A 140 -7.39 19.03 0.11
N ASP A 141 -7.52 19.80 1.19
CA ASP A 141 -8.42 20.94 1.28
C ASP A 141 -7.72 22.28 0.97
N ALA A 142 -6.39 22.28 0.82
CA ALA A 142 -5.66 23.47 0.38
C ALA A 142 -6.04 23.84 -1.06
N GLU A 143 -6.10 25.14 -1.36
CA GLU A 143 -6.36 25.64 -2.73
C GLU A 143 -5.18 25.36 -3.66
N GLU A 144 -3.95 25.52 -3.17
CA GLU A 144 -2.71 25.31 -3.94
C GLU A 144 -1.68 24.55 -3.13
N THR A 145 -0.86 23.76 -3.83
CA THR A 145 0.19 22.96 -3.24
C THR A 145 1.56 23.53 -3.57
N THR A 146 2.38 23.75 -2.55
CA THR A 146 3.77 24.18 -2.70
C THR A 146 4.71 22.96 -2.67
N CYS A 147 5.28 22.62 -3.82
CA CYS A 147 6.12 21.42 -4.01
C CYS A 147 7.63 21.66 -3.89
N THR A 148 8.05 22.84 -3.45
CA THR A 148 9.43 23.18 -3.07
C THR A 148 9.37 24.53 -2.36
N THR A 149 10.32 24.79 -1.46
CA THR A 149 10.62 26.19 -1.09
C THR A 149 11.54 26.81 -2.12
#